data_AF-A0A925AYD7-F1
#
_entry.id   AF-A0A925AYD7-F1
#
_cell.length_a   1.000
_cell.length_b   1.000
_cell.length_c   1.000
_cell.angle_alpha   90.00
_cell.angle_beta   90.00
_cell.angle_gamma   90.00
#
_symmetry.space_group_name_H-M   'P 1'
#
loop_
_entity.id
_entity.type
_entity.pdbx_description
1 polymer ?
#
loop_
_entity_poly.entity_id
_entity_poly.type
_entity_poly.pdbx_seq_one_letter_code
_entity_poly.pdbx_strand_id
1 'polypeptide(L)'
;MTRRTVFTALLLPLSLACRPALAASPGTISCRPADTYGVNLLAYVTEIATESERDSENIRQTYGLKKTQPELIALISDEAVCKQGASALRAAMTGNIHDRSVRVYVVRAGNVYVITDPDHQIGSRTARITVALDSALSRT
;
A
#
# COMPACT_ATOMS: atom_id res chain seq x y z
N MET A 1 76.29 27.89 -12.87
CA MET A 1 75.65 26.73 -13.53
C MET A 1 75.02 25.87 -12.44
N THR A 2 73.71 25.95 -12.24
CA THR A 2 73.04 25.23 -11.14
C THR A 2 71.73 24.66 -11.65
N ARG A 3 71.75 23.35 -11.96
CA ARG A 3 70.59 22.56 -12.39
C ARG A 3 69.66 22.33 -11.19
N ARG A 4 68.36 22.56 -11.36
CA ARG A 4 67.32 22.10 -10.42
C ARG A 4 66.37 21.16 -11.14
N THR A 5 66.37 19.93 -10.64
CA THR A 5 65.61 18.76 -11.07
C THR A 5 64.14 18.91 -10.70
N VAL A 6 63.26 18.62 -11.67
CA VAL A 6 61.81 18.59 -11.53
C VAL A 6 61.40 17.24 -10.95
N PHE A 7 60.72 17.24 -9.79
CA PHE A 7 60.07 16.05 -9.23
C PHE A 7 58.61 16.02 -9.68
N THR A 8 58.32 15.18 -10.67
CA THR A 8 56.95 14.93 -11.14
C THR A 8 56.30 13.88 -10.23
N ALA A 9 55.45 14.33 -9.30
CA ALA A 9 54.65 13.43 -8.46
C ALA A 9 53.49 12.85 -9.28
N LEU A 10 53.54 11.54 -9.52
CA LEU A 10 52.50 10.76 -10.18
C LEU A 10 51.35 10.52 -9.17
N LEU A 11 50.29 11.33 -9.25
CA LEU A 11 49.04 11.10 -8.53
C LEU A 11 48.22 10.05 -9.31
N LEU A 12 48.23 8.79 -8.87
CA LEU A 12 47.25 7.79 -9.32
C LEU A 12 45.89 8.13 -8.69
N PRO A 13 44.84 8.43 -9.47
CA PRO A 13 43.49 8.48 -8.92
C PRO A 13 43.04 7.04 -8.62
N LEU A 14 42.95 6.69 -7.34
CA LEU A 14 42.23 5.53 -6.85
C LEU A 14 40.73 5.74 -7.11
N SER A 15 40.30 5.54 -8.36
CA SER A 15 38.88 5.46 -8.70
C SER A 15 38.36 4.11 -8.21
N LEU A 16 38.05 4.03 -6.91
CA LEU A 16 37.13 3.04 -6.37
C LEU A 16 35.82 3.21 -7.14
N ALA A 17 35.61 2.32 -8.11
CA ALA A 17 34.35 2.16 -8.80
C ALA A 17 33.33 1.67 -7.78
N CYS A 18 32.71 2.61 -7.08
CA CYS A 18 31.51 2.40 -6.30
C CYS A 18 30.41 2.05 -7.31
N ARG A 19 30.31 0.77 -7.67
CA ARG A 19 29.16 0.26 -8.42
C ARG A 19 27.95 0.56 -7.55
N PRO A 20 27.01 1.43 -7.97
CA PRO A 20 25.78 1.62 -7.22
C PRO A 20 25.15 0.24 -7.12
N ALA A 21 24.98 -0.26 -5.90
CA ALA A 21 24.13 -1.41 -5.67
C ALA A 21 22.80 -1.05 -6.31
N LEU A 22 22.41 -1.80 -7.35
CA LEU A 22 21.09 -1.69 -7.93
C LEU A 22 20.13 -2.07 -6.81
N ALA A 23 19.65 -1.07 -6.07
CA ALA A 23 18.58 -1.25 -5.11
C ALA A 23 17.44 -1.86 -5.90
N ALA A 24 17.04 -3.08 -5.53
CA ALA A 24 15.83 -3.68 -6.06
C ALA A 24 14.73 -2.62 -5.93
N SER A 25 14.16 -2.20 -7.06
CA SER A 25 13.17 -1.14 -7.05
C SER A 25 12.00 -1.65 -6.24
N PRO A 26 11.72 -1.11 -5.04
CA PRO A 26 10.66 -1.64 -4.19
C PRO A 26 9.36 -1.63 -5.00
N GLY A 27 8.67 -2.77 -5.04
CA GLY A 27 7.47 -2.92 -5.87
C GLY A 27 6.49 -1.76 -5.67
N THR A 28 6.07 -1.13 -6.76
CA THR A 28 5.28 0.11 -6.74
C THR A 28 3.99 -0.09 -5.96
N ILE A 29 3.80 0.73 -4.92
CA ILE A 29 2.54 0.79 -4.18
C ILE A 29 1.72 1.95 -4.73
N SER A 30 0.47 1.70 -5.15
CA SER A 30 -0.42 2.75 -5.65
C SER A 30 -1.88 2.47 -5.33
N CYS A 31 -2.70 3.52 -5.40
CA CYS A 31 -4.15 3.33 -5.53
C CYS A 31 -4.46 2.62 -6.87
N ARG A 32 -5.55 1.86 -6.87
CA ARG A 32 -6.23 1.47 -8.10
C ARG A 32 -7.14 2.59 -8.59
N PRO A 33 -7.35 2.73 -9.91
CA PRO A 33 -8.32 3.67 -10.45
C PRO A 33 -9.74 3.28 -10.01
N ALA A 34 -10.67 4.23 -10.00
CA ALA A 34 -12.09 3.98 -9.73
C ALA A 34 -12.77 3.27 -10.92
N ASP A 35 -12.43 2.01 -11.14
CA ASP A 35 -13.06 1.14 -12.12
C ASP A 35 -14.30 0.44 -11.53
N THR A 36 -14.91 -0.46 -12.31
CA THR A 36 -16.11 -1.21 -11.91
C THR A 36 -15.93 -1.95 -10.59
N TYR A 37 -14.74 -2.49 -10.30
CA TYR A 37 -14.50 -3.16 -9.03
C TYR A 37 -14.53 -2.15 -7.88
N GLY A 38 -13.86 -1.01 -8.04
CA GLY A 38 -13.88 0.06 -7.04
C GLY A 38 -15.29 0.58 -6.75
N VAL A 39 -16.12 0.74 -7.78
CA VAL A 39 -17.53 1.15 -7.64
C VAL A 39 -18.34 0.10 -6.90
N ASN A 40 -18.21 -1.18 -7.25
CA ASN A 40 -18.92 -2.27 -6.59
C ASN A 40 -18.47 -2.44 -5.12
N LEU A 41 -17.17 -2.25 -4.85
CA LEU A 41 -16.64 -2.27 -3.50
C LEU A 41 -17.21 -1.11 -2.67
N LEU A 42 -17.29 0.09 -3.24
CA LEU A 42 -17.91 1.24 -2.57
C LEU A 42 -19.39 0.98 -2.25
N ALA A 43 -20.15 0.43 -3.20
CA ALA A 43 -21.54 0.06 -3.00
C ALA A 43 -21.70 -0.99 -1.88
N TYR A 44 -20.89 -2.05 -1.92
CA TYR A 44 -20.87 -3.10 -0.90
C TYR A 44 -20.55 -2.54 0.50
N VAL A 45 -19.51 -1.70 0.62
CA VAL A 45 -19.15 -1.09 1.91
C VAL A 45 -20.24 -0.13 2.38
N THR A 46 -20.95 0.54 1.47
CA THR A 46 -22.09 1.40 1.79
C THR A 46 -23.25 0.60 2.36
N GLU A 47 -23.63 -0.50 1.70
CA GLU A 47 -24.67 -1.43 2.15
C GLU A 47 -24.38 -1.92 3.58
N ILE A 48 -23.23 -2.55 3.80
CA ILE A 48 -22.89 -3.13 5.12
C ILE A 48 -22.76 -2.07 6.22
N ALA A 49 -22.36 -0.83 5.90
CA ALA A 49 -22.14 0.21 6.90
C ALA A 49 -23.41 1.02 7.21
N THR A 50 -24.46 0.93 6.39
CA THR A 50 -25.69 1.73 6.54
C THR A 50 -26.90 0.89 6.92
N GLU A 51 -26.96 -0.37 6.49
CA GLU A 51 -28.10 -1.25 6.72
C GLU A 51 -28.14 -1.81 8.15
N SER A 52 -29.30 -2.32 8.55
CA SER A 52 -29.54 -2.89 9.88
C SER A 52 -29.88 -4.38 9.85
N GLU A 53 -29.85 -4.98 8.66
CA GLU A 53 -30.11 -6.40 8.48
C GLU A 53 -29.03 -7.23 9.19
N ARG A 54 -29.41 -8.40 9.69
CA ARG A 54 -28.53 -9.23 10.55
C ARG A 54 -27.24 -9.63 9.84
N ASP A 55 -27.30 -9.89 8.54
CA ASP A 55 -26.13 -10.30 7.76
C ASP A 55 -25.15 -9.14 7.57
N SER A 56 -25.67 -7.97 7.21
CA SER A 56 -24.91 -6.71 7.17
C SER A 56 -24.29 -6.38 8.52
N GLU A 57 -25.01 -6.58 9.63
CA GLU A 57 -24.50 -6.38 10.99
C GLU A 57 -23.30 -7.28 11.31
N ASN A 58 -23.40 -8.58 11.02
CA ASN A 58 -22.32 -9.53 11.29
C ASN A 58 -21.05 -9.19 10.50
N ILE A 59 -21.22 -8.81 9.23
CA ILE A 59 -20.12 -8.38 8.37
C ILE A 59 -19.52 -7.07 8.88
N ARG A 60 -20.37 -6.10 9.24
CA ARG A 60 -19.97 -4.82 9.81
C ARG A 60 -19.13 -5.01 11.07
N GLN A 61 -19.54 -5.90 11.98
CA GLN A 61 -18.77 -6.27 13.18
C GLN A 61 -17.43 -6.95 12.84
N THR A 62 -17.41 -7.81 11.82
CA THR A 62 -16.19 -8.51 11.37
C THR A 62 -15.14 -7.52 10.87
N TYR A 63 -15.56 -6.46 10.19
CA TYR A 63 -14.68 -5.38 9.74
C TYR A 63 -14.46 -4.26 10.77
N GLY A 64 -15.02 -4.37 11.98
CA GLY A 64 -14.96 -3.31 13.00
C GLY A 64 -15.64 -2.01 12.58
N LEU A 65 -16.55 -2.06 11.61
CA LEU A 65 -17.27 -0.91 11.10
C LEU A 65 -18.37 -0.48 12.09
N LYS A 66 -18.55 0.83 12.23
CA LYS A 66 -19.72 1.39 12.92
C LYS A 66 -20.79 1.70 11.88
N LYS A 67 -22.06 1.63 12.29
CA LYS A 67 -23.14 2.15 11.46
C LYS A 67 -22.85 3.63 11.19
N THR A 68 -22.85 4.01 9.91
CA THR A 68 -22.45 5.35 9.49
C THR A 68 -23.40 5.89 8.43
N GLN A 69 -23.33 7.18 8.17
CA GLN A 69 -24.16 7.81 7.14
C GLN A 69 -23.47 7.67 5.77
N PRO A 70 -24.22 7.47 4.66
CA PRO A 70 -23.64 7.24 3.33
C PRO A 70 -22.63 8.31 2.90
N GLU A 71 -22.82 9.58 3.26
CA GLU A 71 -21.94 10.69 2.92
C GLU A 71 -20.55 10.63 3.59
N LEU A 72 -20.40 9.79 4.63
CA LEU A 72 -19.12 9.53 5.29
C LEU A 72 -18.38 8.35 4.65
N ILE A 73 -18.94 7.77 3.58
CA ILE A 73 -18.40 6.62 2.86
C ILE A 73 -17.88 7.07 1.50
N ALA A 74 -16.62 6.81 1.21
CA ALA A 74 -15.99 7.27 -0.03
C ALA A 74 -14.85 6.36 -0.48
N LEU A 75 -14.73 6.18 -1.80
CA LEU A 75 -13.55 5.59 -2.42
C LEU A 75 -12.42 6.62 -2.38
N ILE A 76 -11.28 6.24 -1.82
CA ILE A 76 -10.11 7.10 -1.61
C ILE A 76 -9.09 6.86 -2.73
N SER A 77 -8.66 7.94 -3.36
CA SER A 77 -7.61 7.97 -4.38
C SER A 77 -6.33 8.71 -3.93
N ASP A 78 -6.26 9.09 -2.65
CA ASP A 78 -5.08 9.71 -2.06
C ASP A 78 -3.91 8.72 -2.00
N GLU A 79 -2.79 9.06 -2.64
CA GLU A 79 -1.65 8.16 -2.78
C GLU A 79 -0.99 7.82 -1.44
N ALA A 80 -0.94 8.77 -0.49
CA ALA A 80 -0.37 8.53 0.83
C ALA A 80 -1.23 7.53 1.62
N VAL A 81 -2.55 7.67 1.57
CA VAL A 81 -3.48 6.72 2.21
C VAL A 81 -3.38 5.34 1.57
N CYS A 82 -3.33 5.23 0.24
CA CYS A 82 -3.15 3.93 -0.42
C CYS A 82 -1.80 3.29 -0.10
N LYS A 83 -0.73 4.07 0.04
CA LYS A 83 0.58 3.57 0.49
C LYS A 83 0.52 2.97 1.89
N GLN A 84 -0.11 3.67 2.82
CA GLN A 84 -0.34 3.15 4.18
C GLN A 84 -1.19 1.89 4.17
N GLY A 85 -2.30 1.90 3.43
CA GLY A 85 -3.22 0.76 3.31
C GLY A 85 -2.52 -0.49 2.76
N ALA A 86 -1.73 -0.35 1.70
CA ALA A 86 -1.00 -1.49 1.14
C ALA A 86 0.10 -2.01 2.09
N SER A 87 0.78 -1.13 2.82
CA SER A 87 1.74 -1.53 3.85
C SER A 87 1.08 -2.33 4.98
N ALA A 88 -0.09 -1.89 5.44
CA ALA A 88 -0.86 -2.62 6.45
C ALA A 88 -1.38 -3.96 5.92
N LEU A 89 -1.86 -4.00 4.67
CA LEU A 89 -2.22 -5.24 3.99
C LEU A 89 -1.02 -6.21 3.97
N ARG A 90 0.16 -5.72 3.57
CA ARG A 90 1.41 -6.52 3.59
C ARG A 90 1.76 -7.04 4.98
N ALA A 91 1.61 -6.22 6.02
CA ALA A 91 1.87 -6.62 7.40
C ALA A 91 0.88 -7.69 7.91
N ALA A 92 -0.39 -7.61 7.48
CA ALA A 92 -1.41 -8.60 7.82
C ALA A 92 -1.20 -9.95 7.11
N MET A 93 -0.48 -9.95 5.98
CA MET A 93 -0.18 -11.17 5.23
C MET A 93 1.10 -11.82 5.78
N THR A 94 0.94 -12.90 6.55
CA THR A 94 2.05 -13.71 7.03
C THR A 94 2.62 -14.56 5.88
N GLY A 95 3.58 -14.05 5.11
CA GLY A 95 4.23 -14.79 4.03
C GLY A 95 5.24 -13.98 3.22
N ASN A 96 6.07 -14.67 2.41
CA ASN A 96 7.13 -14.10 1.54
C ASN A 96 6.55 -13.24 0.39
N ILE A 97 5.87 -12.15 0.71
CA ILE A 97 5.33 -11.18 -0.25
C ILE A 97 6.32 -10.01 -0.32
N HIS A 98 7.56 -10.31 -0.69
CA HIS A 98 8.63 -9.33 -0.53
C HIS A 98 8.87 -8.41 -1.73
N ASP A 99 8.25 -8.62 -2.89
CA ASP A 99 8.71 -7.88 -4.09
C ASP A 99 7.68 -7.52 -5.16
N ARG A 100 6.37 -7.59 -4.88
CA ARG A 100 5.36 -7.25 -5.88
C ARG A 100 4.77 -5.86 -5.68
N SER A 101 4.55 -5.17 -6.79
CA SER A 101 3.71 -3.98 -6.85
C SER A 101 2.33 -4.33 -6.29
N VAL A 102 1.92 -3.64 -5.24
CA VAL A 102 0.61 -3.84 -4.62
C VAL A 102 -0.24 -2.63 -4.98
N ARG A 103 -1.38 -2.89 -5.63
CA ARG A 103 -2.36 -1.85 -5.96
C ARG A 103 -3.63 -2.15 -5.20
N VAL A 104 -4.09 -1.19 -4.41
CA VAL A 104 -5.25 -1.38 -3.51
C VAL A 104 -6.40 -0.46 -3.89
N TYR A 105 -7.62 -0.91 -3.63
CA TYR A 105 -8.74 -0.01 -3.39
C TYR A 105 -8.80 0.32 -1.92
N VAL A 106 -9.16 1.56 -1.60
CA VAL A 106 -9.38 2.00 -0.22
C VAL A 106 -10.73 2.67 -0.14
N VAL A 107 -11.64 2.14 0.68
CA VAL A 107 -12.91 2.78 0.98
C VAL A 107 -12.88 3.26 2.43
N ARG A 108 -13.05 4.56 2.65
CA ARG A 108 -13.27 5.12 3.98
C ARG A 108 -14.75 4.95 4.32
N ALA A 109 -15.05 4.49 5.53
CA ALA A 109 -16.39 4.47 6.11
C ALA A 109 -16.33 5.02 7.54
N GLY A 110 -16.68 6.30 7.70
CA GLY A 110 -16.45 7.01 8.95
C GLY A 110 -14.95 7.06 9.30
N ASN A 111 -14.56 6.39 10.37
CA ASN A 111 -13.18 6.34 10.88
C ASN A 111 -12.43 5.04 10.48
N VAL A 112 -13.04 4.16 9.70
CA VAL A 112 -12.41 2.91 9.28
C VAL A 112 -12.08 2.95 7.79
N TYR A 113 -10.92 2.43 7.42
CA TYR A 113 -10.49 2.25 6.04
C TYR A 113 -10.53 0.76 5.69
N VAL A 114 -11.42 0.39 4.76
CA VAL A 114 -11.48 -0.94 4.16
C VAL A 114 -10.54 -0.96 2.95
N ILE A 115 -9.49 -1.78 3.03
CA ILE A 115 -8.45 -1.88 2.02
C ILE A 115 -8.54 -3.25 1.37
N THR A 116 -8.61 -3.29 0.04
CA THR A 116 -8.74 -4.53 -0.72
C THR A 116 -7.72 -4.61 -1.84
N ASP A 117 -7.03 -5.74 -1.94
CA ASP A 117 -6.30 -6.18 -3.13
C ASP A 117 -7.06 -7.35 -3.76
N PRO A 118 -7.72 -7.16 -4.92
CA PRO A 118 -8.47 -8.24 -5.56
C PRO A 118 -7.59 -9.24 -6.32
N ASP A 119 -6.36 -8.84 -6.67
CA ASP A 119 -5.50 -9.61 -7.58
C ASP A 119 -4.31 -10.22 -6.85
N HIS A 120 -4.44 -10.45 -5.55
CA HIS A 120 -3.36 -10.96 -4.74
C HIS A 120 -2.98 -12.37 -5.20
N GLN A 121 -1.71 -12.60 -5.53
CA GLN A 121 -1.25 -13.89 -6.04
C GLN A 121 -0.70 -14.77 -4.92
N ILE A 122 -1.30 -15.93 -4.70
CA ILE A 122 -0.84 -16.98 -3.78
C ILE A 122 -0.39 -18.18 -4.61
N GLY A 123 0.92 -18.29 -4.86
CA GLY A 123 1.46 -19.24 -5.83
C GLY A 123 0.98 -18.90 -7.24
N SER A 124 0.19 -19.78 -7.85
CA SER A 124 -0.44 -19.59 -9.17
C SER A 124 -1.91 -19.17 -9.10
N ARG A 125 -2.45 -18.94 -7.89
CA ARG A 125 -3.87 -18.59 -7.69
C ARG A 125 -4.02 -17.12 -7.39
N THR A 126 -5.07 -16.51 -7.93
CA THR A 126 -5.52 -15.18 -7.52
C THR A 126 -6.47 -15.30 -6.33
N ALA A 127 -6.24 -14.52 -5.29
CA ALA A 127 -7.07 -14.40 -4.11
C ALA A 127 -7.39 -12.91 -3.86
N ARG A 128 -8.55 -12.67 -3.25
CA ARG A 128 -8.91 -11.35 -2.73
C ARG A 128 -8.49 -11.27 -1.27
N ILE A 129 -7.79 -10.22 -0.90
CA ILE A 129 -7.45 -9.94 0.50
C ILE A 129 -8.05 -8.59 0.88
N THR A 130 -8.78 -8.57 1.99
CA THR A 130 -9.39 -7.37 2.56
C THR A 130 -8.95 -7.23 4.00
N VAL A 131 -8.53 -6.02 4.37
CA VAL A 131 -8.22 -5.64 5.75
C VAL A 131 -8.96 -4.35 6.08
N ALA A 132 -9.49 -4.24 7.30
CA ALA A 132 -10.07 -3.01 7.82
C ALA A 132 -9.13 -2.41 8.88
N LEU A 133 -8.86 -1.11 8.78
CA LEU A 133 -8.01 -0.38 9.71
C LEU A 133 -8.78 0.76 10.36
N ASP A 134 -8.67 0.89 11.67
CA ASP A 134 -9.09 2.10 12.36
C ASP A 134 -8.11 3.25 12.04
N SER A 135 -8.64 4.42 11.69
CA SER A 135 -7.92 5.69 11.53
C SER A 135 -6.97 6.05 12.69
N ALA A 136 -7.16 5.50 13.89
CA ALA A 136 -6.24 5.68 15.01
C ALA A 136 -4.86 5.04 14.78
N LEU A 137 -4.75 4.04 13.88
CA LEU A 137 -3.52 3.30 13.61
C LEU A 137 -2.58 3.99 12.58
N SER A 138 -2.99 5.11 11.96
CA SER A 138 -2.16 5.84 10.99
C SER A 138 -1.25 6.91 11.59
N ARG A 139 -1.21 7.04 12.93
CA ARG A 139 -0.42 8.07 13.65
C ARG A 139 0.90 7.59 14.26
N THR A 140 1.27 6.33 14.05
CA THR A 140 2.57 5.76 14.47
C THR A 140 3.52 5.69 13.30
#